data_AF-A0A1I1BU77-F1
#
_entry.id   AF-A0A1I1BU77-F1
#
_cell.length_a   1.000
_cell.length_b   1.000
_cell.length_c   1.000
_cell.angle_alpha   90.00
_cell.angle_beta   90.00
_cell.angle_gamma   90.00
#
_symmetry.space_group_name_H-M   'P 1'
#
loop_
_entity.id
_entity.type
_entity.pdbx_description
1 polymer ?
#
loop_
_entity_poly.entity_id
_entity_poly.type
_entity_poly.pdbx_seq_one_letter_code
_entity_poly.pdbx_strand_id
1 'polypeptide(L)'
;MDAGDSAAWVAAIIAIVAAVISAGSTGVAIWQAKLAKRSADVAEADLAESRRQTKAAEQAAVAAEEQVAEARHQNEITEQQLHLAQEELEAGRQRHKQTQVAKQVATVHEVLLAADALREELRDDATAVIEHQNRVDGPFGIGPQLLMFGRAETQWDTVVNKIRVDKPPAPEVTAAIDTYDKFAKTAVKAIEDSRDKAEERRLSKSAAETLVVLVNRQDDEYESLKRACDEFFAFNRVDPSDLTAS
;
A
#
# COMPACT_ATOMS: atom_id res chain seq x y z
N MET A 1 34.45 21.24 129.38
CA MET A 1 33.68 21.23 128.11
C MET A 1 34.11 22.45 127.30
N ASP A 2 35.37 22.57 126.89
CA ASP A 2 36.27 21.74 126.06
C ASP A 2 36.05 21.89 124.55
N ALA A 3 37.08 22.43 123.89
CA ALA A 3 37.20 22.67 122.46
C ALA A 3 37.14 21.40 121.57
N GLY A 4 36.95 20.23 122.17
CA GLY A 4 36.74 18.95 121.46
C GLY A 4 35.32 18.76 120.92
N ASP A 5 34.33 19.45 121.47
CA ASP A 5 32.91 19.26 121.08
C ASP A 5 32.53 20.00 119.78
N SER A 6 33.21 21.12 119.48
CA SER A 6 32.98 21.90 118.26
C SER A 6 33.60 21.23 117.02
N ALA A 7 34.73 20.55 117.18
CA ALA A 7 35.40 19.82 116.09
C ALA A 7 34.58 18.60 115.63
N ALA A 8 33.94 17.89 116.56
CA ALA A 8 33.09 16.75 116.26
C ALA A 8 31.82 17.16 115.48
N TRP A 9 31.23 18.32 115.83
CA TRP A 9 30.02 18.81 115.18
C TRP A 9 30.27 19.28 113.74
N VAL A 10 31.40 19.96 113.49
CA VAL A 10 31.78 20.40 112.14
C VAL A 10 32.12 19.21 111.24
N ALA A 11 32.81 18.19 111.76
CA ALA A 11 33.09 16.97 111.02
C ALA A 11 31.80 16.22 110.64
N ALA A 12 30.81 16.17 111.54
CA ALA A 12 29.50 15.57 111.27
C ALA A 12 28.73 16.32 110.16
N ILE A 13 28.72 17.66 110.17
CA ILE A 13 28.08 18.45 109.11
C ILE A 13 28.75 18.22 107.76
N ILE A 14 30.09 18.23 107.70
CA ILE A 14 30.84 18.03 106.45
C ILE A 14 30.58 16.62 105.90
N ALA A 15 30.52 15.60 106.76
CA ALA A 15 30.17 14.24 106.36
C ALA A 15 28.73 14.12 105.84
N ILE A 16 27.78 14.83 106.43
CA ILE A 16 26.38 14.87 105.97
C ILE A 16 26.28 15.59 104.62
N VAL A 17 26.97 16.73 104.45
CA VAL A 17 26.98 17.47 103.18
C VAL A 17 27.65 16.65 102.07
N ALA A 18 28.76 15.97 102.37
CA ALA A 18 29.40 15.03 101.44
C ALA A 18 28.50 13.83 101.10
N ALA A 19 27.76 13.30 102.07
CA ALA A 19 26.79 12.22 101.86
C ALA A 19 25.61 12.68 100.99
N VAL A 20 25.10 13.90 101.17
CA VAL A 20 24.01 14.47 100.37
C VAL A 20 24.45 14.76 98.93
N ILE A 21 25.67 15.26 98.73
CA ILE A 21 26.23 15.48 97.39
C ILE A 21 26.49 14.14 96.68
N SER A 22 26.99 13.14 97.42
CA SER A 22 27.24 11.81 96.86
C SER A 22 25.93 11.08 96.49
N ALA A 23 24.89 11.14 97.32
CA ALA A 23 23.57 10.58 97.02
C ALA A 23 22.88 11.25 95.82
N GLY A 24 23.05 12.57 95.66
CA GLY A 24 22.59 13.31 94.49
C GLY A 24 23.29 12.87 93.20
N SER A 25 24.61 12.64 93.25
CA SER A 25 25.39 12.20 92.09
C SER A 25 25.03 10.77 91.62
N THR A 26 24.75 9.85 92.54
CA THR A 26 24.33 8.48 92.19
C THR A 26 22.91 8.46 91.61
N GLY A 27 22.01 9.29 92.12
CA GLY A 27 20.66 9.46 91.56
C GLY A 27 20.68 10.03 90.14
N VAL A 28 21.55 11.02 89.87
CA VAL A 28 21.75 11.58 88.53
C VAL A 28 22.34 10.56 87.57
N ALA A 29 23.30 9.74 88.02
CA ALA A 29 23.89 8.68 87.19
C ALA A 29 22.86 7.59 86.83
N ILE A 30 22.03 7.15 87.78
CA ILE A 30 20.95 6.19 87.53
C ILE A 30 19.89 6.79 86.60
N TRP A 31 19.56 8.07 86.77
CA TRP A 31 18.60 8.76 85.92
C TRP A 31 19.13 8.94 84.48
N GLN A 32 20.40 9.32 84.31
CA GLN A 32 21.07 9.37 83.01
C GLN A 32 21.19 8.00 82.35
N ALA A 33 21.50 6.94 83.11
CA ALA A 33 21.52 5.57 82.57
C ALA A 33 20.13 5.10 82.13
N LYS A 34 19.07 5.48 82.85
CA LYS A 34 17.68 5.16 82.49
C LYS A 34 17.21 5.94 81.25
N LEU A 35 17.67 7.17 81.09
CA LEU A 35 17.48 7.97 79.87
C LEU A 35 18.25 7.39 78.68
N ALA A 36 19.50 7.00 78.88
CA ALA A 36 20.33 6.36 77.86
C ALA A 36 19.73 5.02 77.39
N LYS A 37 19.18 4.25 78.32
CA LYS A 37 18.48 3.00 78.00
C LYS A 37 17.18 3.26 77.23
N ARG A 38 16.39 4.27 77.63
CA ARG A 38 15.21 4.70 76.86
C ARG A 38 15.56 5.24 75.48
N SER A 39 16.64 5.99 75.32
CA SER A 39 17.09 6.46 74.01
C SER A 39 17.60 5.32 73.13
N ALA A 40 18.23 4.30 73.72
CA ALA A 40 18.64 3.09 73.00
C ALA A 40 17.43 2.27 72.54
N ASP A 41 16.43 2.08 73.40
CA ASP A 41 15.18 1.38 73.04
C ASP A 41 14.41 2.13 71.93
N VAL A 42 14.39 3.47 71.96
CA VAL A 42 13.79 4.30 70.90
C VAL A 42 14.60 4.21 69.60
N ALA A 43 15.93 4.23 69.67
CA ALA A 43 16.78 4.07 68.50
C ALA A 43 16.66 2.68 67.85
N GLU A 44 16.50 1.62 68.65
CA GLU A 44 16.22 0.27 68.15
C GLU A 44 14.83 0.18 67.51
N ALA A 45 13.82 0.85 68.09
CA ALA A 45 12.49 0.95 67.50
C ALA A 45 12.51 1.72 66.15
N ASP A 46 13.21 2.86 66.09
CA ASP A 46 13.39 3.65 64.87
C ASP A 46 14.16 2.87 63.80
N LEU A 47 15.19 2.09 64.17
CA LEU A 47 15.89 1.19 63.25
C LEU A 47 15.00 0.04 62.75
N ALA A 48 14.16 -0.53 63.60
CA ALA A 48 13.22 -1.56 63.20
C ALA A 48 12.13 -1.02 62.26
N GLU A 49 11.65 0.20 62.50
CA GLU A 49 10.69 0.88 61.63
C GLU A 49 11.32 1.29 60.31
N SER A 50 12.54 1.84 60.33
CA SER A 50 13.33 2.13 59.13
C SER A 50 13.52 0.86 58.29
N ARG A 51 13.92 -0.27 58.88
CA ARG A 51 14.06 -1.55 58.17
C ARG A 51 12.75 -2.04 57.56
N ARG A 52 11.61 -1.82 58.23
CA ARG A 52 10.28 -2.16 57.68
C ARG A 52 9.93 -1.26 56.49
N GLN A 53 10.21 0.05 56.59
CA GLN A 53 10.00 0.99 55.50
C GLN A 53 10.91 0.69 54.30
N THR A 54 12.18 0.33 54.53
CA THR A 54 13.10 -0.08 53.45
C THR A 54 12.62 -1.35 52.76
N LYS A 55 12.19 -2.37 53.52
CA LYS A 55 11.61 -3.59 52.93
C LYS A 55 10.33 -3.33 52.14
N ALA A 56 9.47 -2.44 52.62
CA ALA A 56 8.27 -2.04 51.89
C ALA A 56 8.62 -1.28 50.60
N ALA A 57 9.66 -0.44 50.62
CA ALA A 57 10.16 0.25 49.43
C ALA A 57 10.83 -0.71 48.43
N GLU A 58 11.59 -1.70 48.90
CA GLU A 58 12.16 -2.76 48.06
C GLU A 58 11.06 -3.59 47.38
N GLN A 59 10.02 -3.97 48.13
CA GLN A 59 8.85 -4.69 47.57
C GLN A 59 8.10 -3.83 46.55
N ALA A 60 7.93 -2.53 46.81
CA ALA A 60 7.29 -1.61 45.88
C ALA A 60 8.15 -1.41 44.61
N ALA A 61 9.47 -1.37 44.73
CA ALA A 61 10.38 -1.26 43.59
C ALA A 61 10.33 -2.51 42.69
N VAL A 62 10.34 -3.72 43.27
CA VAL A 62 10.22 -4.98 42.52
C VAL A 62 8.87 -5.05 41.79
N ALA A 63 7.77 -4.69 42.47
CA ALA A 63 6.45 -4.67 41.82
C ALA A 63 6.38 -3.64 40.67
N ALA A 64 7.06 -2.49 40.80
CA ALA A 64 7.16 -1.51 39.73
C ALA A 64 8.02 -2.03 38.56
N GLU A 65 9.12 -2.74 38.83
CA GLU A 65 9.94 -3.39 37.80
C GLU A 65 9.17 -4.47 37.04
N GLU A 66 8.39 -5.30 37.74
CA GLU A 66 7.50 -6.31 37.12
C GLU A 66 6.46 -5.65 36.22
N GLN A 67 5.80 -4.58 36.67
CA GLN A 67 4.84 -3.84 35.84
C GLN A 67 5.49 -3.21 34.59
N VAL A 68 6.71 -2.69 34.71
CA VAL A 68 7.45 -2.16 33.56
C VAL A 68 7.85 -3.28 32.59
N ALA A 69 8.25 -4.44 33.10
CA ALA A 69 8.58 -5.60 32.28
C ALA A 69 7.34 -6.13 31.52
N GLU A 70 6.19 -6.23 32.18
CA GLU A 70 4.93 -6.60 31.54
C GLU A 70 4.48 -5.57 30.49
N ALA A 71 4.60 -4.28 30.79
CA ALA A 71 4.29 -3.22 29.84
C ALA A 71 5.20 -3.25 28.60
N ARG A 72 6.50 -3.55 28.78
CA ARG A 72 7.44 -3.74 27.66
C ARG A 72 7.05 -4.96 26.83
N HIS A 73 6.72 -6.07 27.47
CA HIS A 73 6.30 -7.27 26.77
C HIS A 73 5.01 -7.07 25.97
N GLN A 74 4.03 -6.36 26.53
CA GLN A 74 2.81 -5.99 25.81
C GLN A 74 3.08 -5.04 24.64
N ASN A 75 4.02 -4.10 24.81
CA ASN A 75 4.43 -3.20 23.74
C ASN A 75 5.08 -3.98 22.59
N GLU A 76 6.02 -4.88 22.89
CA GLU A 76 6.67 -5.77 21.90
C GLU A 76 5.64 -6.61 21.12
N ILE A 77 4.65 -7.19 21.80
CA ILE A 77 3.56 -7.94 21.15
C ILE A 77 2.77 -7.02 20.21
N THR A 78 2.46 -5.80 20.66
CA THR A 78 1.71 -4.83 19.86
C THR A 78 2.51 -4.36 18.65
N GLU A 79 3.81 -4.12 18.79
CA GLU A 79 4.72 -3.78 17.70
C GLU A 79 4.81 -4.91 16.66
N GLN A 80 4.90 -6.17 17.12
CA GLN A 80 4.88 -7.34 16.22
C GLN A 80 3.55 -7.44 15.45
N GLN A 81 2.42 -7.26 16.13
CA GLN A 81 1.11 -7.26 15.49
C GLN A 81 0.96 -6.12 14.47
N LEU A 82 1.46 -4.93 14.79
CA LEU A 82 1.47 -3.79 13.88
C LEU A 82 2.32 -4.08 12.65
N HIS A 83 3.50 -4.69 12.82
CA HIS A 83 4.39 -5.05 11.72
C HIS A 83 3.72 -6.06 10.77
N LEU A 84 3.10 -7.13 11.32
CA LEU A 84 2.37 -8.11 10.51
C LEU A 84 1.20 -7.46 9.75
N ALA A 85 0.44 -6.57 10.39
CA ALA A 85 -0.65 -5.85 9.73
C ALA A 85 -0.14 -4.93 8.60
N GLN A 86 1.02 -4.31 8.76
CA GLN A 86 1.66 -3.51 7.71
C GLN A 86 2.10 -4.39 6.53
N GLU A 87 2.75 -5.52 6.79
CA GLU A 87 3.15 -6.49 5.76
C GLU A 87 1.95 -7.02 4.97
N GLU A 88 0.85 -7.38 5.66
CA GLU A 88 -0.38 -7.83 5.00
C GLU A 88 -0.99 -6.73 4.12
N LEU A 89 -0.99 -5.49 4.59
CA LEU A 89 -1.51 -4.35 3.84
C LEU A 89 -0.66 -4.07 2.60
N GLU A 90 0.66 -4.15 2.72
CA GLU A 90 1.58 -4.03 1.59
C GLU A 90 1.41 -5.16 0.57
N ALA A 91 1.31 -6.40 1.04
CA ALA A 91 1.02 -7.56 0.20
C ALA A 91 -0.34 -7.40 -0.51
N GLY A 92 -1.35 -6.90 0.19
CA GLY A 92 -2.67 -6.60 -0.37
C GLY A 92 -2.62 -5.53 -1.46
N ARG A 93 -1.88 -4.44 -1.22
CA ARG A 93 -1.64 -3.38 -2.23
C ARG A 93 -0.90 -3.93 -3.44
N GLN A 94 0.10 -4.77 -3.23
CA GLN A 94 0.87 -5.37 -4.32
C GLN A 94 0.01 -6.29 -5.18
N ARG A 95 -0.83 -7.13 -4.56
CA ARG A 95 -1.82 -7.96 -5.28
C ARG A 95 -2.80 -7.10 -6.06
N HIS A 96 -3.32 -6.03 -5.47
CA HIS A 96 -4.24 -5.11 -6.16
C HIS A 96 -3.58 -4.47 -7.40
N LYS A 97 -2.33 -4.02 -7.28
CA LYS A 97 -1.56 -3.47 -8.41
C LYS A 97 -1.38 -4.52 -9.51
N GLN A 98 -0.99 -5.75 -9.16
CA GLN A 98 -0.82 -6.83 -10.13
C GLN A 98 -2.14 -7.16 -10.84
N THR A 99 -3.25 -7.23 -10.11
CA THR A 99 -4.58 -7.45 -10.70
C THR A 99 -5.00 -6.31 -11.63
N GLN A 100 -4.69 -5.06 -11.29
CA GLN A 100 -4.97 -3.91 -12.17
C GLN A 100 -4.14 -3.97 -13.46
N VAL A 101 -2.85 -4.29 -13.36
CA VAL A 101 -1.98 -4.45 -14.54
C VAL A 101 -2.48 -5.59 -15.43
N ALA A 102 -2.83 -6.75 -14.85
CA ALA A 102 -3.36 -7.88 -15.61
C ALA A 102 -4.65 -7.52 -16.36
N LYS A 103 -5.56 -6.77 -15.73
CA LYS A 103 -6.77 -6.26 -16.39
C LYS A 103 -6.43 -5.33 -17.56
N GLN A 104 -5.51 -4.39 -17.36
CA GLN A 104 -5.10 -3.47 -18.41
C GLN A 104 -4.47 -4.20 -19.60
N VAL A 105 -3.60 -5.18 -19.33
CA VAL A 105 -2.96 -6.03 -20.35
C VAL A 105 -4.01 -6.81 -21.14
N ALA A 106 -4.96 -7.47 -20.46
CA ALA A 106 -6.03 -8.21 -21.13
C ALA A 106 -6.87 -7.28 -22.03
N THR A 107 -7.20 -6.08 -21.55
CA THR A 107 -7.94 -5.09 -22.33
C THR A 107 -7.16 -4.61 -23.56
N VAL A 108 -5.86 -4.34 -23.45
CA VAL A 108 -5.03 -3.96 -24.61
C VAL A 108 -4.91 -5.11 -25.61
N HIS A 109 -4.88 -6.35 -25.14
CA HIS A 109 -4.88 -7.51 -26.02
C HIS A 109 -6.21 -7.65 -26.78
N GLU A 110 -7.36 -7.44 -26.12
CA GLU A 110 -8.67 -7.39 -26.78
C GLU A 110 -8.72 -6.36 -27.91
N VAL A 111 -8.06 -5.20 -27.75
CA VAL A 111 -7.95 -4.17 -28.81
C VAL A 111 -7.22 -4.69 -30.01
N LEU A 112 -6.07 -5.33 -29.81
CA LEU A 112 -5.27 -5.83 -30.92
C LEU A 112 -6.04 -6.88 -31.72
N LEU A 113 -6.73 -7.79 -31.03
CA LEU A 113 -7.56 -8.80 -31.68
C LEU A 113 -8.71 -8.16 -32.47
N ALA A 114 -9.39 -7.16 -31.89
CA ALA A 114 -10.45 -6.44 -32.58
C ALA A 114 -9.94 -5.62 -33.77
N ALA A 115 -8.78 -4.97 -33.62
CA ALA A 115 -8.14 -4.21 -34.69
C ALA A 115 -7.69 -5.11 -35.84
N ASP A 116 -7.18 -6.30 -35.54
CA ASP A 116 -6.72 -7.29 -36.51
C ASP A 116 -7.91 -7.88 -37.29
N ALA A 117 -8.99 -8.25 -36.59
CA ALA A 117 -10.22 -8.70 -37.24
C ALA A 117 -10.84 -7.59 -38.13
N LEU A 118 -10.86 -6.35 -37.64
CA LEU A 118 -11.33 -5.21 -38.44
C LEU A 118 -10.39 -4.96 -39.62
N ARG A 119 -9.09 -5.21 -39.45
CA ARG A 119 -8.12 -5.07 -40.52
C ARG A 119 -8.47 -5.99 -41.69
N GLU A 120 -8.68 -7.27 -41.38
CA GLU A 120 -9.05 -8.29 -42.36
C GLU A 120 -10.40 -7.98 -43.02
N GLU A 121 -11.43 -7.62 -42.25
CA GLU A 121 -12.77 -7.30 -42.75
C GLU A 121 -12.73 -6.15 -43.77
N LEU A 122 -12.08 -5.03 -43.44
CA LEU A 122 -11.95 -3.89 -44.34
C LEU A 122 -11.16 -4.23 -45.63
N ARG A 123 -10.15 -5.11 -45.53
CA ARG A 123 -9.37 -5.55 -46.71
C ARG A 123 -10.23 -6.42 -47.63
N ASP A 124 -10.97 -7.36 -47.06
CA ASP A 124 -11.84 -8.26 -47.82
C ASP A 124 -12.96 -7.48 -48.50
N ASP A 125 -13.58 -6.56 -47.77
CA ASP A 125 -14.64 -5.69 -48.28
C ASP A 125 -14.15 -4.78 -49.42
N ALA A 126 -13.01 -4.11 -49.24
CA ALA A 126 -12.42 -3.28 -50.28
C ALA A 126 -12.04 -4.11 -51.52
N THR A 127 -11.49 -5.31 -51.32
CA THR A 127 -11.17 -6.24 -52.42
C THR A 127 -12.42 -6.66 -53.17
N ALA A 128 -13.51 -6.96 -52.45
CA ALA A 128 -14.79 -7.30 -53.05
C ALA A 128 -15.33 -6.17 -53.93
N VAL A 129 -15.28 -4.91 -53.46
CA VAL A 129 -15.69 -3.73 -54.24
C VAL A 129 -14.85 -3.58 -55.52
N ILE A 130 -13.52 -3.73 -55.42
CA ILE A 130 -12.60 -3.64 -56.55
C ILE A 130 -12.88 -4.76 -57.57
N GLU A 131 -13.06 -6.00 -57.12
CA GLU A 131 -13.39 -7.14 -57.98
C GLU A 131 -14.74 -6.95 -58.67
N HIS A 132 -15.75 -6.45 -57.96
CA HIS A 132 -17.06 -6.19 -58.53
C HIS A 132 -16.96 -5.18 -59.66
N GLN A 133 -16.23 -4.07 -59.46
CA GLN A 133 -15.99 -3.07 -60.50
C GLN A 133 -15.33 -3.67 -61.74
N ASN A 134 -14.27 -4.47 -61.56
CA ASN A 134 -13.56 -5.12 -62.67
C ASN A 134 -14.46 -6.10 -63.45
N ARG A 135 -15.41 -6.76 -62.79
CA ARG A 135 -16.37 -7.68 -63.43
C ARG A 135 -17.48 -6.93 -64.18
N VAL A 136 -17.96 -5.81 -63.65
CA VAL A 136 -18.97 -4.96 -64.29
C VAL A 136 -18.40 -4.29 -65.55
N ASP A 137 -17.12 -3.94 -65.55
CA ASP A 137 -16.41 -3.44 -66.74
C ASP A 137 -16.12 -4.54 -67.79
N GLY A 138 -16.35 -5.81 -67.43
CA GLY A 138 -16.18 -6.97 -68.30
C GLY A 138 -17.37 -7.25 -69.24
N PRO A 139 -17.19 -8.09 -70.28
CA PRO A 139 -18.15 -8.27 -71.38
C PRO A 139 -19.52 -8.85 -70.97
N PHE A 140 -19.66 -9.35 -69.74
CA PHE A 140 -20.89 -9.98 -69.25
C PHE A 140 -21.67 -9.11 -68.25
N GLY A 141 -21.11 -7.97 -67.78
CA GLY A 141 -21.83 -6.88 -67.09
C GLY A 141 -22.67 -7.24 -65.85
N ILE A 142 -22.54 -8.45 -65.30
CA ILE A 142 -23.31 -8.92 -64.13
C ILE A 142 -22.30 -9.34 -63.06
N GLY A 143 -22.13 -8.49 -62.05
CA GLY A 143 -21.40 -8.82 -60.83
C GLY A 143 -22.34 -9.43 -59.78
N PRO A 144 -21.88 -10.38 -58.94
CA PRO A 144 -22.64 -10.83 -57.77
C PRO A 144 -22.86 -9.66 -56.78
N GLN A 145 -23.88 -9.79 -55.93
CA GLN A 145 -24.11 -8.84 -54.83
C GLN A 145 -22.89 -8.77 -53.91
N LEU A 146 -22.55 -7.55 -53.51
CA LEU A 146 -21.49 -7.29 -52.53
C LEU A 146 -22.06 -7.57 -51.13
N LEU A 147 -21.64 -8.67 -50.52
CA LEU A 147 -21.93 -8.96 -49.12
C LEU A 147 -20.80 -8.37 -48.28
N MET A 148 -21.11 -7.34 -47.51
CA MET A 148 -20.22 -6.74 -46.52
C MET A 148 -20.47 -7.36 -45.16
N PHE A 149 -19.43 -7.53 -44.37
CA PHE A 149 -19.54 -7.92 -42.97
C PHE A 149 -19.30 -6.68 -42.11
N GLY A 150 -20.15 -6.43 -41.11
CA GLY A 150 -19.99 -5.32 -40.15
C GLY A 150 -19.71 -5.82 -38.72
N ARG A 151 -19.22 -7.06 -38.61
CA ARG A 151 -19.09 -7.75 -37.33
C ARG A 151 -17.86 -7.25 -36.60
N ALA A 152 -16.74 -7.15 -37.32
CA ALA A 152 -15.50 -6.66 -36.75
C ALA A 152 -15.58 -5.15 -36.44
N GLU A 153 -16.31 -4.36 -37.24
CA GLU A 153 -16.59 -2.95 -36.92
C GLU A 153 -17.32 -2.81 -35.57
N THR A 154 -18.41 -3.56 -35.38
CA THR A 154 -19.17 -3.54 -34.13
C THR A 154 -18.31 -3.96 -32.93
N GLN A 155 -17.46 -4.97 -33.11
CA GLN A 155 -16.55 -5.45 -32.08
C GLN A 155 -15.49 -4.39 -31.74
N TRP A 156 -14.90 -3.75 -32.75
CA TRP A 156 -13.95 -2.66 -32.58
C TRP A 156 -14.55 -1.50 -31.77
N ASP A 157 -15.71 -0.99 -32.17
CA ASP A 157 -16.39 0.10 -31.47
C ASP A 157 -16.69 -0.28 -30.01
N THR A 158 -17.10 -1.53 -29.77
CA THR A 158 -17.36 -2.03 -28.42
C THR A 158 -16.10 -1.99 -27.55
N VAL A 159 -14.97 -2.49 -28.05
CA VAL A 159 -13.71 -2.55 -27.31
C VAL A 159 -13.12 -1.15 -27.08
N VAL A 160 -13.15 -0.28 -28.09
CA VAL A 160 -12.68 1.11 -27.96
C VAL A 160 -13.50 1.88 -26.93
N ASN A 161 -14.83 1.75 -26.96
CA ASN A 161 -15.70 2.40 -25.98
C ASN A 161 -15.46 1.88 -24.57
N LYS A 162 -15.28 0.57 -24.40
CA LYS A 162 -14.93 -0.05 -23.11
C LYS A 162 -13.66 0.57 -22.53
N ILE A 163 -12.60 0.74 -23.33
CA ILE A 163 -11.34 1.35 -22.88
C ILE A 163 -11.46 2.80 -22.48
N ARG A 164 -12.23 3.57 -23.27
CA ARG A 164 -12.47 4.98 -22.97
C ARG A 164 -13.22 5.15 -21.64
N VAL A 165 -14.12 4.21 -21.32
CA VAL A 165 -14.88 4.20 -20.05
C VAL A 165 -14.03 3.70 -18.87
N ASP A 166 -13.29 2.59 -19.06
CA ASP A 166 -12.55 1.90 -17.98
C ASP A 166 -11.23 2.58 -17.59
N LYS A 167 -11.01 3.80 -18.09
CA LYS A 167 -9.79 4.61 -17.97
C LYS A 167 -8.62 4.01 -18.78
N PRO A 168 -8.01 4.80 -19.67
CA PRO A 168 -6.99 4.29 -20.56
C PRO A 168 -5.75 3.74 -19.83
N PRO A 169 -5.16 2.63 -20.33
CA PRO A 169 -4.04 1.95 -19.69
C PRO A 169 -2.73 2.75 -19.76
N ALA A 170 -2.49 3.44 -20.87
CA ALA A 170 -1.36 4.35 -21.08
C ALA A 170 -1.73 5.41 -22.13
N PRO A 171 -1.22 6.66 -22.01
CA PRO A 171 -1.54 7.73 -22.95
C PRO A 171 -1.07 7.42 -24.38
N GLU A 172 0.06 6.73 -24.54
CA GLU A 172 0.61 6.34 -25.85
C GLU A 172 -0.30 5.34 -26.56
N VAL A 173 -0.74 4.28 -25.85
CA VAL A 173 -1.68 3.28 -26.38
C VAL A 173 -3.02 3.93 -26.74
N THR A 174 -3.47 4.88 -25.94
CA THR A 174 -4.73 5.60 -26.19
C THR A 174 -4.65 6.44 -27.46
N ALA A 175 -3.55 7.17 -27.64
CA ALA A 175 -3.32 7.97 -28.83
C ALA A 175 -3.24 7.09 -30.09
N ALA A 176 -2.61 5.91 -29.98
CA ALA A 176 -2.55 4.94 -31.07
C ALA A 176 -3.94 4.37 -31.41
N ILE A 177 -4.74 4.01 -30.40
CA ILE A 177 -6.14 3.57 -30.57
C ILE A 177 -6.97 4.65 -31.24
N ASP A 178 -6.89 5.90 -30.79
CA ASP A 178 -7.66 7.01 -31.36
C ASP A 178 -7.26 7.30 -32.81
N THR A 179 -5.97 7.15 -33.13
CA THR A 179 -5.46 7.28 -34.50
C THR A 179 -6.03 6.19 -35.40
N TYR A 180 -5.95 4.93 -34.96
CA TYR A 180 -6.50 3.79 -35.71
C TYR A 180 -8.03 3.86 -35.82
N ASP A 181 -8.74 4.26 -34.76
CA ASP A 181 -10.20 4.46 -34.75
C ASP A 181 -10.64 5.48 -35.80
N LYS A 182 -9.92 6.61 -35.88
CA LYS A 182 -10.18 7.64 -36.89
C LYS A 182 -9.91 7.14 -38.30
N PHE A 183 -8.84 6.38 -38.50
CA PHE A 183 -8.53 5.75 -39.77
C PHE A 183 -9.63 4.76 -40.17
N ALA A 184 -9.97 3.83 -39.28
CA ALA A 184 -10.97 2.79 -39.50
C ALA A 184 -12.32 3.38 -39.90
N LYS A 185 -12.82 4.40 -39.18
CA LYS A 185 -14.07 5.10 -39.52
C LYS A 185 -14.02 5.77 -40.89
N THR A 186 -12.87 6.32 -41.26
CA THR A 186 -12.66 6.89 -42.59
C THR A 186 -12.67 5.79 -43.65
N ALA A 187 -12.07 4.64 -43.35
CA ALA A 187 -11.97 3.52 -44.27
C ALA A 187 -13.32 2.84 -44.50
N VAL A 188 -14.06 2.51 -43.44
CA VAL A 188 -15.44 1.98 -43.50
C VAL A 188 -16.28 2.86 -44.42
N LYS A 189 -16.34 4.16 -44.13
CA LYS A 189 -17.13 5.11 -44.93
C LYS A 189 -16.69 5.14 -46.40
N ALA A 190 -15.39 5.13 -46.68
CA ALA A 190 -14.89 5.13 -48.04
C ALA A 190 -15.25 3.85 -48.81
N ILE A 191 -15.25 2.70 -48.13
CA ILE A 191 -15.65 1.42 -48.70
C ILE A 191 -17.16 1.40 -48.94
N GLU A 192 -17.98 1.82 -47.98
CA GLU A 192 -19.44 1.94 -48.14
C GLU A 192 -19.82 2.88 -49.31
N ASP A 193 -19.25 4.08 -49.34
CA ASP A 193 -19.47 5.06 -50.42
C ASP A 193 -19.06 4.49 -51.79
N SER A 194 -18.04 3.64 -51.83
CA SER A 194 -17.55 3.01 -53.06
C SER A 194 -18.41 1.81 -53.47
N ARG A 195 -18.92 1.04 -52.49
CA ARG A 195 -19.86 -0.05 -52.71
C ARG A 195 -21.14 0.46 -53.34
N ASP A 196 -21.76 1.49 -52.74
CA ASP A 196 -23.00 2.07 -53.23
C ASP A 196 -22.82 2.60 -54.66
N LYS A 197 -21.67 3.24 -54.95
CA LYS A 197 -21.31 3.65 -56.30
C LYS A 197 -21.09 2.47 -57.24
N ALA A 198 -20.48 1.37 -56.78
CA ALA A 198 -20.23 0.19 -57.60
C ALA A 198 -21.55 -0.49 -57.99
N GLU A 199 -22.48 -0.65 -57.05
CA GLU A 199 -23.82 -1.19 -57.29
C GLU A 199 -24.62 -0.34 -58.28
N GLU A 200 -24.47 0.99 -58.21
CA GLU A 200 -25.08 1.93 -59.17
C GLU A 200 -24.33 2.03 -60.51
N ARG A 201 -23.21 1.30 -60.70
CA ARG A 201 -22.30 1.41 -61.86
C ARG A 201 -21.74 2.81 -62.08
N ARG A 202 -21.52 3.54 -60.99
CA ARG A 202 -20.99 4.91 -60.94
C ARG A 202 -19.59 5.00 -60.33
N LEU A 203 -19.02 3.88 -59.89
CA LEU A 203 -17.67 3.87 -59.34
C LEU A 203 -16.67 4.13 -60.47
N SER A 204 -15.87 5.19 -60.33
CA SER A 204 -14.80 5.48 -61.29
C SER A 204 -13.57 4.63 -61.02
N LYS A 205 -12.78 4.36 -62.06
CA LYS A 205 -11.47 3.71 -61.92
C LYS A 205 -10.56 4.43 -60.91
N SER A 206 -10.58 5.77 -60.90
CA SER A 206 -9.82 6.57 -59.93
C SER A 206 -10.28 6.36 -58.48
N ALA A 207 -11.57 6.12 -58.25
CA ALA A 207 -12.10 5.82 -56.92
C ALA A 207 -11.69 4.41 -56.46
N ALA A 208 -11.68 3.43 -57.37
CA ALA A 208 -11.15 2.09 -57.10
C ALA A 208 -9.64 2.12 -56.80
N GLU A 209 -8.85 2.92 -57.52
CA GLU A 209 -7.42 3.12 -57.21
C GLU A 209 -7.22 3.77 -55.83
N THR A 210 -8.10 4.69 -55.44
CA THR A 210 -8.08 5.30 -54.09
C THR A 210 -8.34 4.25 -53.00
N LEU A 211 -9.26 3.31 -53.23
CA LEU A 211 -9.52 2.19 -52.33
C LEU A 211 -8.27 1.30 -52.15
N VAL A 212 -7.55 1.01 -53.23
CA VAL A 212 -6.29 0.23 -53.15
C VAL A 212 -5.26 0.93 -52.26
N VAL A 213 -5.11 2.25 -52.42
CA VAL A 213 -4.20 3.05 -51.57
C VAL A 213 -4.63 3.01 -50.11
N LEU A 214 -5.93 3.10 -49.84
CA LEU A 214 -6.49 3.02 -48.50
C LEU A 214 -6.20 1.67 -47.82
N VAL A 215 -6.40 0.55 -48.54
CA VAL A 215 -6.08 -0.80 -48.06
C VAL A 215 -4.59 -0.97 -47.79
N ASN A 216 -3.72 -0.41 -48.63
CA ASN A 216 -2.28 -0.50 -48.37
C ASN A 216 -1.86 0.30 -47.13
N ARG A 217 -2.46 1.49 -46.93
CA ARG A 217 -2.20 2.32 -45.75
C ARG A 217 -2.68 1.68 -44.45
N GLN A 218 -3.70 0.82 -44.53
CA GLN A 218 -4.26 0.13 -43.39
C GLN A 218 -3.22 -0.68 -42.60
N ASP A 219 -2.31 -1.35 -43.31
CA ASP A 219 -1.25 -2.15 -42.69
C ASP A 219 -0.30 -1.26 -41.88
N ASP A 220 0.05 -0.08 -42.40
CA ASP A 220 0.92 0.87 -41.71
C ASP A 220 0.28 1.43 -40.43
N GLU A 221 -1.01 1.73 -40.48
CA GLU A 221 -1.78 2.23 -39.32
C GLU A 221 -1.95 1.13 -38.27
N TYR A 222 -2.21 -0.11 -38.69
CA TYR A 222 -2.29 -1.27 -37.80
C TYR A 222 -0.93 -1.57 -37.14
N GLU A 223 0.16 -1.59 -37.90
CA GLU A 223 1.50 -1.83 -37.34
C GLU A 223 1.94 -0.71 -36.37
N SER A 224 1.46 0.51 -36.57
CA SER A 224 1.67 1.61 -35.63
C SER A 224 0.92 1.39 -34.32
N LEU A 225 -0.34 0.93 -34.37
CA LEU A 225 -1.11 0.53 -33.19
C LEU A 225 -0.44 -0.64 -32.46
N LYS A 226 -0.08 -1.68 -33.21
CA LYS A 226 0.57 -2.88 -32.69
C LYS A 226 1.87 -2.55 -31.96
N ARG A 227 2.72 -1.69 -32.53
CA ARG A 227 3.95 -1.22 -31.88
C ARG A 227 3.68 -0.58 -30.52
N ALA A 228 2.68 0.29 -30.42
CA ALA A 228 2.34 0.94 -29.15
C ALA A 228 1.84 -0.08 -28.10
N CYS A 229 1.07 -1.10 -28.53
CA CYS A 229 0.64 -2.17 -27.65
C CYS A 229 1.80 -3.08 -27.22
N ASP A 230 2.72 -3.42 -28.12
CA ASP A 230 3.91 -4.22 -27.82
C ASP A 230 4.84 -3.52 -26.83
N GLU A 231 5.03 -2.21 -26.98
CA GLU A 231 5.77 -1.38 -26.01
C GLU A 231 5.10 -1.39 -24.63
N PHE A 232 3.76 -1.34 -24.59
CA PHE A 232 3.00 -1.45 -23.35
C PHE A 232 3.15 -2.83 -22.70
N PHE A 233 3.11 -3.93 -23.46
CA PHE A 233 3.33 -5.27 -22.94
C PHE A 233 4.76 -5.45 -22.40
N ALA A 234 5.76 -4.96 -23.16
CA ALA A 234 7.16 -4.98 -22.74
C ALA A 234 7.38 -4.19 -21.43
N PHE A 235 6.77 -3.02 -21.30
CA PHE A 235 6.81 -2.21 -20.07
C PHE A 235 6.25 -2.98 -18.85
N ASN A 236 5.19 -3.76 -19.06
CA ASN A 236 4.55 -4.57 -18.02
C ASN A 236 5.16 -5.97 -17.86
N ARG A 237 6.24 -6.29 -18.60
CA ARG A 237 6.90 -7.60 -18.60
C ARG A 237 5.96 -8.77 -18.94
N VAL A 238 5.02 -8.53 -19.84
CA VAL A 238 4.13 -9.57 -20.36
C VAL A 238 4.60 -9.94 -21.76
N ASP A 239 4.76 -11.23 -22.01
CA ASP A 239 4.95 -11.74 -23.36
C ASP A 239 3.58 -11.84 -24.05
N PRO A 240 3.36 -11.17 -25.20
CA PRO A 240 2.11 -11.28 -25.94
C PRO A 240 1.76 -12.72 -26.33
N SER A 241 2.76 -13.61 -26.50
CA SER A 241 2.49 -15.02 -26.81
C SER A 241 1.77 -15.75 -25.69
N ASP A 242 2.01 -15.36 -24.43
CA ASP A 242 1.39 -15.97 -23.26
C ASP A 242 -0.11 -15.68 -23.17
N LEU A 243 -0.57 -14.60 -23.83
CA LEU A 243 -1.98 -14.21 -23.86
C LEU A 243 -2.82 -15.03 -24.85
N THR A 244 -2.18 -15.64 -25.84
CA THR A 244 -2.84 -16.45 -26.89
C THR A 244 -2.96 -17.94 -26.56
N ALA A 245 -2.32 -18.40 -25.49
CA ALA A 245 -2.26 -19.81 -25.10
C ALA A 245 -3.40 -20.28 -24.16
N SER A 246 -4.43 -19.42 -23.94
CA SER A 246 -5.57 -19.67 -23.05
C SER A 246 -6.82 -20.07 -23.82
#